data_AF-A0A9C8WV36-F1
#
_entry.id   AF-A0A9C8WV36-F1
#
_cell.length_a   1.000
_cell.length_b   1.000
_cell.length_c   1.000
_cell.angle_alpha   90.00
_cell.angle_beta   90.00
_cell.angle_gamma   90.00
#
_symmetry.space_group_name_H-M   'P 1'
#
loop_
_entity.id
_entity.type
_entity.pdbx_description
1 polymer ?
#
loop_
_entity_poly.entity_id
_entity_poly.type
_entity_poly.pdbx_seq_one_letter_code
_entity_poly.pdbx_strand_id
1 'polypeptide(L)'
;MDDREARLRKIRNFVKRMPSLSTTVSKVLEICSRPDTAPNDLNKVISLDPVLTGQVLKLINSAYYSLMNKVTSLTRAIIMLGLNTVKNLALSTAIIRSVGQTKKSKALPIKKFWAHSIGVGVTAKLFAAALDVPMAEREEYFVAGLLHDLGKVPFGDEYTEVLMLTRQRQLSLVRVEQDMLGLDHQEVGGLIAEKWKLNEAITEAICYHHSPELAAPENRQLVAAIALADCYICLFDIGYAGNRYPDEDQLATALELTGLSWQTISGMSDAVEEEIHKAEIFLQV
;
A
#
# COMPACT_ATOMS: atom_id res chain seq x y z
N MET A 1 -12.28 1.41 -30.18
CA MET A 1 -12.90 2.30 -29.17
C MET A 1 -13.89 1.57 -28.28
N ASP A 2 -14.74 0.68 -28.80
CA ASP A 2 -15.81 -0.02 -28.03
C ASP A 2 -15.30 -0.90 -26.86
N ASP A 3 -14.16 -1.57 -27.04
CA ASP A 3 -13.64 -2.56 -26.08
C ASP A 3 -13.05 -1.95 -24.79
N ARG A 4 -12.28 -0.85 -24.90
CA ARG A 4 -11.74 -0.12 -23.73
C ARG A 4 -12.84 0.42 -22.85
N GLU A 5 -13.86 1.04 -23.44
CA GLU A 5 -14.96 1.65 -22.68
C GLU A 5 -15.83 0.57 -22.01
N ALA A 6 -16.03 -0.57 -22.67
CA ALA A 6 -16.68 -1.73 -22.07
C ALA A 6 -15.88 -2.27 -20.86
N ARG A 7 -14.55 -2.41 -20.97
CA ARG A 7 -13.69 -2.81 -19.83
C ARG A 7 -13.73 -1.80 -18.70
N LEU A 8 -13.58 -0.51 -18.97
CA LEU A 8 -13.64 0.54 -17.96
C LEU A 8 -14.98 0.52 -17.20
N ARG A 9 -16.09 0.30 -17.92
CA ARG A 9 -17.41 0.15 -17.31
C ARG A 9 -17.49 -1.10 -16.41
N LYS A 10 -16.93 -2.24 -16.84
CA LYS A 10 -16.85 -3.47 -16.03
C LYS A 10 -16.05 -3.23 -14.75
N ILE A 11 -14.89 -2.59 -14.86
CA ILE A 11 -14.02 -2.25 -13.72
C ILE A 11 -14.73 -1.28 -12.78
N ARG A 12 -15.31 -0.19 -13.27
CA ARG A 12 -16.09 0.74 -12.43
C ARG A 12 -17.21 0.04 -11.69
N ASN A 13 -17.90 -0.91 -12.32
CA ASN A 13 -18.94 -1.71 -11.67
C ASN A 13 -18.35 -2.66 -10.59
N PHE A 14 -17.19 -3.26 -10.84
CA PHE A 14 -16.48 -4.06 -9.84
C PHE A 14 -16.08 -3.19 -8.65
N VAL A 15 -15.41 -2.05 -8.91
CA VAL A 15 -14.99 -1.09 -7.88
C VAL A 15 -16.19 -0.63 -7.07
N LYS A 16 -17.32 -0.28 -7.71
CA LYS A 16 -18.58 0.05 -7.01
C LYS A 16 -19.09 -1.06 -6.09
N ARG A 17 -18.91 -2.34 -6.45
CA ARG A 17 -19.31 -3.51 -5.64
C ARG A 17 -18.30 -3.93 -4.58
N MET A 18 -17.05 -3.46 -4.63
CA MET A 18 -16.09 -3.72 -3.56
C MET A 18 -16.69 -3.30 -2.22
N PRO A 19 -16.46 -4.07 -1.13
CA PRO A 19 -16.93 -3.66 0.18
C PRO A 19 -16.48 -2.23 0.49
N SER A 20 -17.41 -1.41 0.95
CA SER A 20 -17.05 -0.14 1.56
C SER A 20 -16.20 -0.40 2.80
N LEU A 21 -15.34 0.55 3.15
CA LEU A 21 -14.66 0.53 4.44
C LEU A 21 -15.71 0.42 5.55
N SER A 22 -15.38 -0.27 6.65
CA SER A 22 -16.33 -0.42 7.76
C SER A 22 -16.80 0.95 8.25
N THR A 23 -17.96 1.01 8.89
CA THR A 23 -18.47 2.26 9.50
C THR A 23 -17.43 2.86 10.46
N THR A 24 -16.73 2.00 11.22
CA THR A 24 -15.59 2.39 12.07
C THR A 24 -14.51 3.08 11.26
N VAL A 25 -14.01 2.46 10.20
CA VAL A 25 -12.88 2.99 9.40
C VAL A 25 -13.28 4.27 8.66
N SER A 26 -14.48 4.30 8.10
CA SER A 26 -15.02 5.52 7.46
C SER A 26 -15.07 6.69 8.43
N LYS A 27 -15.45 6.43 9.68
CA LYS A 27 -15.53 7.46 10.72
C LYS A 27 -14.15 7.84 11.29
N VAL A 28 -13.21 6.90 11.32
CA VAL A 28 -11.78 7.18 11.58
C VAL A 28 -11.23 8.14 10.53
N LEU A 29 -11.50 7.90 9.24
CA LEU A 29 -11.08 8.78 8.15
C LEU A 29 -11.72 10.17 8.25
N GLU A 30 -13.03 10.23 8.50
CA GLU A 30 -13.78 11.48 8.70
C GLU A 30 -13.23 12.28 9.89
N ILE A 31 -12.94 11.62 11.01
CA ILE A 31 -12.35 12.29 12.17
C ILE A 31 -10.98 12.83 11.80
N CYS A 32 -10.09 12.01 11.23
CA CYS A 32 -8.71 12.43 10.95
C CYS A 32 -8.58 13.50 9.85
N SER A 33 -9.60 13.73 9.03
CA SER A 33 -9.59 14.83 8.05
C SER A 33 -9.88 16.19 8.68
N ARG A 34 -10.26 16.23 9.96
CA ARG A 34 -10.53 17.48 10.68
C ARG A 34 -9.26 18.07 11.30
N PRO A 35 -9.02 19.38 11.15
CA PRO A 35 -7.81 20.03 11.68
C PRO A 35 -7.74 20.06 13.21
N ASP A 36 -8.87 19.88 13.92
CA ASP A 36 -9.01 19.98 15.38
C ASP A 36 -9.10 18.62 16.09
N THR A 37 -8.65 17.55 15.44
CA THR A 37 -8.85 16.18 15.94
C THR A 37 -8.05 15.89 17.20
N ALA A 38 -8.75 15.40 18.24
CA ALA A 38 -8.11 14.89 19.43
C ALA A 38 -8.03 13.34 19.44
N PRO A 39 -7.02 12.75 20.09
CA PRO A 39 -6.91 11.30 20.29
C PRO A 39 -8.19 10.66 20.88
N ASN A 40 -8.91 11.40 21.71
CA ASN A 40 -10.13 10.90 22.34
C ASN A 40 -11.30 10.75 21.35
N ASP A 41 -11.30 11.48 20.24
CA ASP A 41 -12.34 11.34 19.22
C ASP A 41 -12.18 10.04 18.43
N LEU A 42 -10.95 9.67 18.11
CA LEU A 42 -10.62 8.34 17.57
C LEU A 42 -10.96 7.23 18.56
N ASN A 43 -10.65 7.41 19.85
CA ASN A 43 -10.96 6.42 20.89
C ASN A 43 -12.46 6.09 20.93
N LYS A 44 -13.35 7.10 20.85
CA LYS A 44 -14.82 6.89 20.85
C LYS A 44 -15.32 6.00 19.70
N VAL A 45 -14.61 5.99 18.58
CA VAL A 45 -14.98 5.20 17.40
C VAL A 45 -14.29 3.84 17.43
N ILE A 46 -12.99 3.81 17.65
CA ILE A 46 -12.17 2.58 17.57
C ILE A 46 -12.52 1.61 18.69
N SER A 47 -12.85 2.10 19.89
CA SER A 47 -13.26 1.25 21.02
C SER A 47 -14.51 0.42 20.76
N LEU A 48 -15.34 0.81 19.78
CA LEU A 48 -16.52 0.06 19.33
C LEU A 48 -16.17 -1.09 18.39
N ASP A 49 -14.92 -1.17 17.93
CA ASP A 49 -14.40 -2.23 17.07
C ASP A 49 -13.27 -2.98 17.81
N PRO A 50 -13.58 -4.14 18.43
CA PRO A 50 -12.60 -4.91 19.18
C PRO A 50 -11.41 -5.38 18.34
N VAL A 51 -11.61 -5.61 17.03
CA VAL A 51 -10.55 -6.04 16.12
C VAL A 51 -9.56 -4.89 15.93
N LEU A 52 -10.06 -3.70 15.57
CA LEU A 52 -9.21 -2.53 15.37
C LEU A 52 -8.55 -2.08 16.68
N THR A 53 -9.27 -2.12 17.81
CA THR A 53 -8.70 -1.86 19.15
C THR A 53 -7.52 -2.80 19.45
N GLY A 54 -7.72 -4.11 19.22
CA GLY A 54 -6.67 -5.10 19.42
C GLY A 54 -5.44 -4.85 18.54
N GLN A 55 -5.64 -4.44 17.29
CA GLN A 55 -4.55 -4.12 16.38
C GLN A 55 -3.77 -2.86 16.79
N VAL A 56 -4.47 -1.80 17.20
CA VAL A 56 -3.81 -0.56 17.69
C VAL A 56 -2.94 -0.88 18.92
N LEU A 57 -3.49 -1.65 19.87
CA LEU A 57 -2.75 -2.09 21.05
C LEU A 57 -1.60 -3.04 20.71
N LYS A 58 -1.78 -3.95 19.74
CA LYS A 58 -0.72 -4.85 19.27
C LYS A 58 0.42 -4.08 18.59
N LEU A 59 0.10 -3.03 17.82
CA LEU A 59 1.09 -2.20 17.14
C LEU A 59 1.97 -1.44 18.14
N ILE A 60 1.38 -0.69 19.07
CA ILE A 60 2.14 0.11 20.04
C ILE A 60 2.98 -0.77 20.99
N ASN A 61 2.55 -2.01 21.25
CA ASN A 61 3.28 -2.97 22.08
C ASN A 61 4.27 -3.85 21.31
N SER A 62 4.45 -3.60 20.01
CA SER A 62 5.45 -4.31 19.22
C SER A 62 6.87 -3.89 19.63
N ALA A 63 7.84 -4.76 19.34
CA ALA A 63 9.27 -4.48 19.61
C ALA A 63 9.75 -3.17 18.97
N TYR A 64 9.14 -2.75 17.86
CA TYR A 64 9.43 -1.50 17.15
C TYR A 64 9.39 -0.27 18.07
N TYR A 65 8.38 -0.17 18.94
CA TYR A 65 8.24 0.96 19.84
C TYR A 65 9.08 0.85 21.13
N SER A 66 9.77 -0.28 21.33
CA SER A 66 10.76 -0.51 22.40
C SER A 66 10.31 -0.04 23.80
N LEU A 67 9.04 -0.27 24.14
CA LEU A 67 8.46 0.22 25.39
C LEU A 67 8.85 -0.65 26.57
N MET A 68 9.31 -0.02 27.67
CA MET A 68 9.60 -0.73 28.93
C MET A 68 8.36 -1.39 29.55
N ASN A 69 7.18 -0.78 29.38
CA ASN A 69 5.92 -1.25 29.93
C ASN A 69 4.84 -1.32 28.86
N LYS A 70 4.02 -2.36 28.90
CA LYS A 70 2.91 -2.53 27.95
C LYS A 70 1.87 -1.42 28.09
N VAL A 71 1.41 -0.89 26.96
CA VAL A 71 0.31 0.06 26.86
C VAL A 71 -1.00 -0.71 26.77
N THR A 72 -1.89 -0.49 27.74
CA THR A 72 -3.23 -1.12 27.80
C THR A 72 -4.37 -0.14 27.50
N SER A 73 -4.10 1.17 27.55
CA SER A 73 -5.08 2.21 27.26
C SER A 73 -5.06 2.57 25.78
N LEU A 74 -6.23 2.51 25.13
CA LEU A 74 -6.39 2.88 23.72
C LEU A 74 -6.10 4.37 23.49
N THR A 75 -6.58 5.27 24.34
CA THR A 75 -6.27 6.71 24.23
C THR A 75 -4.77 6.96 24.32
N ARG A 76 -4.07 6.31 25.25
CA ARG A 76 -2.61 6.43 25.37
C ARG A 76 -1.91 5.87 24.13
N ALA A 77 -2.38 4.74 23.60
CA ALA A 77 -1.85 4.18 22.36
C ALA A 77 -2.01 5.17 21.20
N ILE A 78 -3.17 5.80 21.03
CA ILE A 78 -3.42 6.79 19.96
C ILE A 78 -2.51 8.02 20.13
N ILE A 79 -2.29 8.50 21.36
CA ILE A 79 -1.36 9.62 21.62
C ILE A 79 0.07 9.25 21.20
N MET A 80 0.54 8.06 21.58
CA MET A 80 1.91 7.64 21.32
C MET A 80 2.16 7.29 19.85
N LEU A 81 1.17 6.68 19.18
CA LEU A 81 1.24 6.32 17.77
C LEU A 81 1.03 7.54 16.85
N GLY A 82 0.22 8.49 17.29
CA GLY A 82 -0.30 9.57 16.45
C GLY A 82 -1.55 9.18 15.68
N LEU A 83 -2.34 10.18 15.30
CA LEU A 83 -3.63 10.00 14.62
C LEU A 83 -3.46 9.36 13.24
N ASN A 84 -2.43 9.78 12.48
CA ASN A 84 -2.14 9.27 11.14
C ASN A 84 -1.77 7.79 11.16
N THR A 85 -0.92 7.35 12.07
CA THR A 85 -0.57 5.92 12.26
C THR A 85 -1.81 5.07 12.52
N VAL A 86 -2.70 5.53 13.40
CA VAL A 86 -3.93 4.79 13.74
C VAL A 86 -4.90 4.77 12.56
N LYS A 87 -5.06 5.89 11.86
CA LYS A 87 -5.84 6.00 10.62
C LYS A 87 -5.36 5.00 9.57
N ASN A 88 -4.05 4.98 9.34
CA ASN A 88 -3.38 4.14 8.35
C ASN A 88 -3.49 2.65 8.69
N LEU A 89 -3.38 2.28 9.97
CA LEU A 89 -3.63 0.93 10.45
C LEU A 89 -5.08 0.47 10.24
N ALA A 90 -6.04 1.35 10.53
CA ALA A 90 -7.46 1.06 10.31
C ALA A 90 -7.75 0.80 8.83
N LEU A 91 -7.17 1.64 7.97
CA LEU A 91 -7.31 1.55 6.53
C LEU A 91 -6.71 0.24 5.99
N SER A 92 -5.46 -0.06 6.29
CA SER A 92 -4.77 -1.27 5.81
C SER A 92 -5.52 -2.55 6.17
N THR A 93 -5.96 -2.67 7.42
CA THR A 93 -6.72 -3.83 7.89
C THR A 93 -8.05 -3.98 7.16
N ALA A 94 -8.79 -2.87 7.02
CA ALA A 94 -10.08 -2.89 6.37
C ALA A 94 -9.97 -3.33 4.91
N ILE A 95 -8.93 -2.87 4.22
CA ILE A 95 -8.67 -3.18 2.81
C ILE A 95 -8.28 -4.65 2.63
N ILE A 96 -7.31 -5.15 3.41
CA ILE A 96 -6.90 -6.56 3.36
C ILE A 96 -8.11 -7.46 3.58
N ARG A 97 -8.96 -7.14 4.56
CA ARG A 97 -10.15 -7.94 4.88
C ARG A 97 -11.22 -7.87 3.79
N SER A 98 -11.43 -6.69 3.21
CA SER A 98 -12.37 -6.46 2.10
C SER A 98 -11.98 -7.26 0.85
N VAL A 99 -10.70 -7.19 0.48
CA VAL A 99 -10.17 -7.82 -0.74
C VAL A 99 -9.97 -9.33 -0.54
N GLY A 100 -9.56 -9.77 0.66
CA GLY A 100 -9.41 -11.20 0.98
C GLY A 100 -10.71 -12.01 0.90
N GLN A 101 -11.88 -11.35 0.90
CA GLN A 101 -13.20 -11.97 0.71
C GLN A 101 -13.63 -12.10 -0.76
N THR A 102 -12.88 -11.49 -1.70
CA THR A 102 -13.20 -11.58 -3.13
C THR A 102 -12.87 -12.97 -3.71
N LYS A 103 -13.48 -13.31 -4.84
CA LYS A 103 -13.21 -14.60 -5.52
C LYS A 103 -11.71 -14.73 -5.77
N LYS A 104 -11.15 -15.90 -5.44
CA LYS A 104 -9.76 -16.24 -5.72
C LYS A 104 -9.50 -16.13 -7.23
N SER A 105 -8.75 -15.12 -7.64
CA SER A 105 -8.17 -15.04 -8.98
C SER A 105 -7.07 -16.10 -9.10
N LYS A 106 -7.02 -16.78 -10.25
CA LYS A 106 -5.90 -17.67 -10.60
C LYS A 106 -4.68 -16.89 -11.06
N ALA A 107 -4.87 -15.67 -11.56
CA ALA A 107 -3.80 -14.83 -12.08
C ALA A 107 -2.88 -14.33 -10.97
N LEU A 108 -3.46 -13.86 -9.86
CA LEU A 108 -2.74 -13.33 -8.70
C LEU A 108 -3.06 -14.15 -7.46
N PRO A 109 -2.18 -15.08 -7.05
CA PRO A 109 -2.35 -15.81 -5.80
C PRO A 109 -2.37 -14.83 -4.63
N ILE A 110 -3.54 -14.67 -4.01
CA ILE A 110 -3.81 -13.60 -3.03
C ILE A 110 -2.77 -13.49 -1.91
N LYS A 111 -2.25 -14.63 -1.42
CA LYS A 111 -1.20 -14.64 -0.39
C LYS A 111 0.11 -14.04 -0.89
N LYS A 112 0.53 -14.41 -2.10
CA LYS A 112 1.78 -13.87 -2.69
C LYS A 112 1.63 -12.40 -3.06
N PHE A 113 0.45 -12.01 -3.54
CA PHE A 113 0.14 -10.62 -3.83
C PHE A 113 0.25 -9.77 -2.55
N TRP A 114 -0.36 -10.20 -1.45
CA TRP A 114 -0.23 -9.48 -0.19
C TRP A 114 1.17 -9.51 0.40
N ALA A 115 1.90 -10.63 0.31
CA ALA A 115 3.30 -10.67 0.75
C ALA A 115 4.15 -9.64 0.00
N HIS A 116 3.92 -9.48 -1.32
CA HIS A 116 4.56 -8.44 -2.11
C HIS A 116 4.17 -7.04 -1.62
N SER A 117 2.87 -6.73 -1.52
CA SER A 117 2.42 -5.41 -1.07
C SER A 117 2.88 -5.06 0.35
N ILE A 118 2.89 -6.04 1.27
CA ILE A 118 3.46 -5.90 2.62
C ILE A 118 4.95 -5.61 2.53
N GLY A 119 5.68 -6.35 1.69
CA GLY A 119 7.09 -6.11 1.41
C GLY A 119 7.36 -4.68 0.96
N VAL A 120 6.57 -4.17 0.01
CA VAL A 120 6.72 -2.80 -0.51
C VAL A 120 6.42 -1.79 0.60
N GLY A 121 5.36 -1.99 1.37
CA GLY A 121 5.04 -1.13 2.53
C GLY A 121 6.16 -1.09 3.58
N VAL A 122 6.66 -2.25 4.01
CA VAL A 122 7.75 -2.35 4.98
C VAL A 122 9.01 -1.66 4.46
N THR A 123 9.40 -1.97 3.23
CA THR A 123 10.60 -1.44 2.60
C THR A 123 10.50 0.07 2.42
N ALA A 124 9.35 0.59 1.96
CA ALA A 124 9.10 2.02 1.86
C ALA A 124 9.19 2.74 3.21
N LYS A 125 8.70 2.11 4.29
CA LYS A 125 8.82 2.64 5.66
C LYS A 125 10.28 2.71 6.11
N LEU A 126 11.08 1.70 5.79
CA LEU A 126 12.52 1.69 6.09
C LEU A 126 13.28 2.72 5.26
N PHE A 127 12.93 2.89 3.99
CA PHE A 127 13.48 3.96 3.16
C PHE A 127 13.10 5.34 3.69
N ALA A 128 11.86 5.56 4.13
CA ALA A 128 11.47 6.79 4.80
C ALA A 128 12.35 7.07 6.04
N ALA A 129 12.70 6.03 6.81
CA ALA A 129 13.63 6.18 7.93
C ALA A 129 15.04 6.58 7.48
N ALA A 130 15.54 6.01 6.38
CA ALA A 130 16.84 6.37 5.80
C ALA A 130 16.88 7.78 5.21
N LEU A 131 15.72 8.29 4.80
CA LEU A 131 15.49 9.64 4.28
C LEU A 131 15.25 10.67 5.39
N ASP A 132 15.45 10.30 6.66
CA ASP A 132 15.20 11.14 7.83
C ASP A 132 13.75 11.66 7.95
N VAL A 133 12.78 10.97 7.33
CA VAL A 133 11.36 11.30 7.46
C VAL A 133 10.97 11.18 8.94
N PRO A 134 10.22 12.13 9.52
CA PRO A 134 9.77 12.05 10.90
C PRO A 134 9.02 10.75 11.19
N MET A 135 9.27 10.14 12.35
CA MET A 135 8.68 8.85 12.72
C MET A 135 7.14 8.85 12.63
N ALA A 136 6.49 9.97 12.90
CA ALA A 136 5.03 10.12 12.83
C ALA A 136 4.45 10.07 11.40
N GLU A 137 5.30 10.22 10.37
CA GLU A 137 4.91 10.26 8.95
C GLU A 137 5.27 8.95 8.22
N ARG A 138 6.18 8.15 8.75
CA ARG A 138 6.66 6.89 8.11
C ARG A 138 5.55 5.86 7.89
N GLU A 139 4.53 5.83 8.74
CA GLU A 139 3.40 4.92 8.56
C GLU A 139 2.56 5.21 7.31
N GLU A 140 2.65 6.41 6.75
CA GLU A 140 2.03 6.74 5.46
C GLU A 140 2.73 6.06 4.30
N TYR A 141 4.07 5.97 4.33
CA TYR A 141 4.86 5.21 3.36
C TYR A 141 4.50 3.73 3.38
N PHE A 142 4.31 3.16 4.58
CA PHE A 142 3.86 1.77 4.71
C PHE A 142 2.52 1.52 4.02
N VAL A 143 1.54 2.39 4.25
CA VAL A 143 0.20 2.23 3.67
C VAL A 143 0.20 2.50 2.17
N ALA A 144 0.91 3.52 1.71
CA ALA A 144 1.07 3.78 0.29
C ALA A 144 1.68 2.56 -0.42
N GLY A 145 2.75 1.98 0.13
CA GLY A 145 3.36 0.75 -0.40
C GLY A 145 2.44 -0.48 -0.31
N LEU A 146 1.65 -0.63 0.75
CA LEU A 146 0.67 -1.72 0.85
C LEU A 146 -0.44 -1.63 -0.20
N LEU A 147 -0.80 -0.41 -0.63
CA LEU A 147 -1.96 -0.18 -1.51
C LEU A 147 -1.59 0.09 -2.97
N HIS A 148 -0.31 0.31 -3.27
CA HIS A 148 0.16 0.77 -4.59
C HIS A 148 -0.41 -0.06 -5.75
N ASP A 149 -0.46 -1.38 -5.56
CA ASP A 149 -0.79 -2.36 -6.59
C ASP A 149 -2.26 -2.82 -6.60
N LEU A 150 -3.09 -2.18 -5.79
CA LEU A 150 -4.45 -2.65 -5.56
C LEU A 150 -5.33 -2.61 -6.82
N GLY A 151 -4.99 -1.76 -7.79
CA GLY A 151 -5.65 -1.68 -9.08
C GLY A 151 -5.56 -2.95 -9.92
N LYS A 152 -4.69 -3.91 -9.56
CA LYS A 152 -4.61 -5.22 -10.23
C LYS A 152 -5.79 -6.13 -9.87
N VAL A 153 -6.39 -5.96 -8.69
CA VAL A 153 -7.45 -6.84 -8.16
C VAL A 153 -8.70 -6.89 -9.07
N PRO A 154 -9.24 -5.75 -9.57
CA PRO A 154 -10.46 -5.76 -10.39
C PRO A 154 -10.34 -6.48 -11.74
N PHE A 155 -9.13 -6.71 -12.27
CA PHE A 155 -8.95 -7.45 -13.53
C PHE A 155 -9.28 -8.94 -13.42
N GLY A 156 -9.22 -9.53 -12.22
CA GLY A 156 -9.61 -10.92 -11.98
C GLY A 156 -8.77 -11.93 -12.77
N ASP A 157 -9.43 -12.89 -13.42
CA ASP A 157 -8.74 -13.96 -14.18
C ASP A 157 -8.26 -13.51 -15.58
N GLU A 158 -8.83 -12.43 -16.14
CA GLU A 158 -8.38 -11.85 -17.42
C GLU A 158 -6.91 -11.39 -17.34
N TYR A 159 -6.46 -11.08 -16.12
CA TYR A 159 -5.08 -10.72 -15.85
C TYR A 159 -4.07 -11.85 -16.11
N THR A 160 -4.53 -13.12 -16.21
CA THR A 160 -3.65 -14.27 -16.50
C THR A 160 -2.94 -14.10 -17.85
N GLU A 161 -3.66 -13.62 -18.87
CA GLU A 161 -3.11 -13.46 -20.21
C GLU A 161 -2.10 -12.31 -20.27
N VAL A 162 -2.38 -11.21 -19.56
CA VAL A 162 -1.45 -10.09 -19.36
C VAL A 162 -0.14 -10.61 -18.75
N LEU A 163 -0.20 -11.32 -17.63
CA LEU A 163 0.98 -11.87 -16.95
C LEU A 163 1.77 -12.84 -17.85
N MET A 164 1.08 -13.66 -18.64
CA MET A 164 1.72 -14.54 -19.61
C MET A 164 2.48 -13.76 -20.68
N LEU A 165 1.86 -12.72 -21.24
CA LEU A 165 2.47 -11.90 -22.29
C LEU A 165 3.62 -11.03 -21.77
N THR A 166 3.53 -10.48 -20.57
CA THR A 166 4.63 -9.82 -19.86
C THR A 166 5.85 -10.74 -19.79
N ARG A 167 5.65 -12.02 -19.43
CA ARG A 167 6.74 -13.00 -19.38
C ARG A 167 7.28 -13.38 -20.76
N GLN A 168 6.42 -13.55 -21.76
CA GLN A 168 6.83 -13.92 -23.12
C GLN A 168 7.60 -12.81 -23.82
N ARG A 169 7.18 -11.55 -23.63
CA ARG A 169 7.75 -10.38 -24.29
C ARG A 169 8.85 -9.69 -23.50
N GLN A 170 8.99 -10.02 -22.20
CA GLN A 170 9.94 -9.36 -21.28
C GLN A 170 9.75 -7.83 -21.26
N LEU A 171 8.50 -7.39 -21.26
CA LEU A 171 8.13 -5.98 -21.18
C LEU A 171 7.63 -5.66 -19.77
N SER A 172 7.63 -4.36 -19.41
CA SER A 172 7.00 -3.90 -18.18
C SER A 172 5.51 -4.23 -18.16
N LEU A 173 4.99 -4.53 -16.96
CA LEU A 173 3.59 -4.94 -16.81
C LEU A 173 2.64 -3.83 -17.27
N VAL A 174 2.91 -2.59 -16.88
CA VAL A 174 2.16 -1.39 -17.30
C VAL A 174 2.01 -1.31 -18.81
N ARG A 175 3.10 -1.56 -19.56
CA ARG A 175 3.06 -1.52 -21.03
C ARG A 175 2.17 -2.62 -21.60
N VAL A 176 2.23 -3.83 -21.06
CA VAL A 176 1.39 -4.95 -21.53
C VAL A 176 -0.07 -4.72 -21.17
N GLU A 177 -0.36 -4.16 -20.00
CA GLU A 177 -1.72 -3.77 -19.61
C GLU A 177 -2.29 -2.73 -20.58
N GLN A 178 -1.54 -1.67 -20.89
CA GLN A 178 -1.95 -0.66 -21.87
C GLN A 178 -2.16 -1.26 -23.26
N ASP A 179 -1.24 -2.08 -23.74
CA ASP A 179 -1.32 -2.72 -25.07
C ASP A 179 -2.53 -3.65 -25.19
N MET A 180 -2.87 -4.40 -24.13
CA MET A 180 -3.93 -5.42 -24.16
C MET A 180 -5.30 -4.92 -23.72
N LEU A 181 -5.33 -4.14 -22.64
CA LEU A 181 -6.55 -3.75 -21.95
C LEU A 181 -6.93 -2.30 -22.28
N GLY A 182 -5.96 -1.48 -22.73
CA GLY A 182 -6.12 -0.04 -22.90
C GLY A 182 -6.26 0.73 -21.58
N LEU A 183 -5.92 0.06 -20.48
CA LEU A 183 -5.94 0.56 -19.10
C LEU A 183 -4.83 -0.15 -18.33
N ASP A 184 -4.15 0.55 -17.43
CA ASP A 184 -3.20 -0.04 -16.49
C ASP A 184 -3.75 -0.13 -15.07
N HIS A 185 -3.02 -0.83 -14.19
CA HIS A 185 -3.41 -0.94 -12.79
C HIS A 185 -3.32 0.38 -12.02
N GLN A 186 -2.51 1.35 -12.46
CA GLN A 186 -2.43 2.67 -11.81
C GLN A 186 -3.75 3.43 -12.01
N GLU A 187 -4.29 3.45 -13.23
CA GLU A 187 -5.61 4.03 -13.56
C GLU A 187 -6.73 3.36 -12.75
N VAL A 188 -6.71 2.02 -12.66
CA VAL A 188 -7.71 1.26 -11.90
C VAL A 188 -7.57 1.51 -10.40
N GLY A 189 -6.34 1.60 -9.90
CA GLY A 189 -6.03 1.93 -8.52
C GLY A 189 -6.57 3.30 -8.12
N GLY A 190 -6.46 4.30 -9.01
CA GLY A 190 -7.05 5.62 -8.82
C GLY A 190 -8.56 5.60 -8.60
N LEU A 191 -9.30 4.74 -9.33
CA LEU A 191 -10.75 4.55 -9.10
C LEU A 191 -11.07 3.98 -7.71
N ILE A 192 -10.20 3.11 -7.20
CA ILE A 192 -10.34 2.54 -5.85
C ILE A 192 -10.02 3.60 -4.79
N ALA A 193 -8.95 4.37 -5.00
CA ALA A 193 -8.55 5.46 -4.13
C ALA A 193 -9.65 6.52 -4.00
N GLU A 194 -10.26 6.92 -5.13
CA GLU A 194 -11.42 7.82 -5.17
C GLU A 194 -12.60 7.24 -4.38
N LYS A 195 -12.97 5.98 -4.64
CA LYS A 195 -14.08 5.32 -3.94
C LYS A 195 -13.88 5.31 -2.43
N TRP A 196 -12.67 5.04 -1.97
CA TRP A 196 -12.34 4.98 -0.56
C TRP A 196 -11.94 6.32 0.06
N LYS A 197 -11.94 7.40 -0.73
CA LYS A 197 -11.58 8.75 -0.31
C LYS A 197 -10.22 8.78 0.37
N LEU A 198 -9.24 8.12 -0.24
CA LEU A 198 -7.86 8.15 0.22
C LEU A 198 -7.31 9.57 0.08
N ASN A 199 -6.30 9.91 0.89
CA ASN A 199 -5.67 11.22 0.76
C ASN A 199 -4.80 11.30 -0.50
N GLU A 200 -4.37 12.51 -0.83
CA GLU A 200 -3.61 12.78 -2.06
C GLU A 200 -2.28 12.01 -2.10
N ALA A 201 -1.52 11.99 -1.01
CA ALA A 201 -0.24 11.26 -0.94
C ALA A 201 -0.38 9.76 -1.28
N ILE A 202 -1.36 9.06 -0.69
CA ILE A 202 -1.61 7.64 -0.99
C ILE A 202 -2.16 7.48 -2.41
N THR A 203 -3.03 8.39 -2.85
CA THR A 203 -3.61 8.34 -4.20
C THR A 203 -2.54 8.51 -5.26
N GLU A 204 -1.63 9.46 -5.10
CA GLU A 204 -0.50 9.68 -6.01
C GLU A 204 0.49 8.51 -5.99
N ALA A 205 0.74 7.89 -4.84
CA ALA A 205 1.55 6.67 -4.80
C ALA A 205 0.92 5.54 -5.63
N ILE A 206 -0.40 5.34 -5.53
CA ILE A 206 -1.12 4.35 -6.34
C ILE A 206 -1.06 4.71 -7.83
N CYS A 207 -1.28 5.99 -8.18
CA CYS A 207 -1.36 6.44 -9.56
C CYS A 207 0.00 6.61 -10.26
N TYR A 208 1.09 6.84 -9.52
CA TYR A 208 2.36 7.31 -10.09
C TYR A 208 3.60 6.55 -9.61
N HIS A 209 3.49 5.42 -8.90
CA HIS A 209 4.68 4.65 -8.48
C HIS A 209 5.53 4.10 -9.66
N HIS A 210 5.01 4.02 -10.88
CA HIS A 210 5.81 3.75 -12.08
C HIS A 210 6.32 5.01 -12.80
N SER A 211 5.93 6.21 -12.36
CA SER A 211 6.34 7.50 -12.93
C SER A 211 6.38 8.58 -11.83
N PRO A 212 7.24 8.42 -10.80
CA PRO A 212 7.22 9.24 -9.59
C PRO A 212 7.44 10.74 -9.86
N GLU A 213 8.08 11.11 -10.97
CA GLU A 213 8.26 12.49 -11.42
C GLU A 213 6.94 13.24 -11.69
N LEU A 214 5.86 12.52 -12.00
CA LEU A 214 4.53 13.09 -12.23
C LEU A 214 3.79 13.47 -10.94
N ALA A 215 4.25 12.97 -9.78
CA ALA A 215 3.68 13.31 -8.48
C ALA A 215 3.91 14.79 -8.14
N ALA A 216 3.03 15.35 -7.30
CA ALA A 216 3.17 16.70 -6.78
C ALA A 216 4.49 16.85 -6.00
N PRO A 217 5.16 18.01 -6.02
CA PRO A 217 6.44 18.20 -5.35
C PRO A 217 6.49 17.76 -3.88
N GLU A 218 5.41 17.99 -3.13
CA GLU A 218 5.25 17.60 -1.72
C GLU A 218 5.14 16.08 -1.51
N ASN A 219 4.62 15.35 -2.48
CA ASN A 219 4.42 13.89 -2.41
C ASN A 219 5.52 13.10 -3.14
N ARG A 220 6.32 13.77 -3.97
CA ARG A 220 7.29 13.13 -4.89
C ARG A 220 8.29 12.23 -4.17
N GLN A 221 8.77 12.62 -2.99
CA GLN A 221 9.67 11.78 -2.21
C GLN A 221 8.98 10.48 -1.75
N LEU A 222 7.73 10.56 -1.32
CA LEU A 222 6.94 9.40 -0.92
C LEU A 222 6.69 8.47 -2.11
N VAL A 223 6.23 9.02 -3.24
CA VAL A 223 5.95 8.23 -4.45
C VAL A 223 7.23 7.58 -4.98
N ALA A 224 8.36 8.29 -4.98
CA ALA A 224 9.66 7.74 -5.38
C ALA A 224 10.15 6.64 -4.42
N ALA A 225 9.91 6.79 -3.11
CA ALA A 225 10.21 5.73 -2.14
C ALA A 225 9.35 4.48 -2.36
N ILE A 226 8.07 4.63 -2.77
CA ILE A 226 7.22 3.49 -3.14
C ILE A 226 7.75 2.83 -4.41
N ALA A 227 8.08 3.61 -5.44
CA ALA A 227 8.66 3.11 -6.69
C ALA A 227 9.94 2.31 -6.44
N LEU A 228 10.83 2.84 -5.60
CA LEU A 228 12.08 2.18 -5.23
C LEU A 228 11.83 0.89 -4.42
N ALA A 229 10.88 0.92 -3.50
CA ALA A 229 10.50 -0.24 -2.70
C ALA A 229 9.87 -1.36 -3.54
N ASP A 230 9.03 -1.03 -4.53
CA ASP A 230 8.48 -2.01 -5.47
C ASP A 230 9.61 -2.68 -6.28
N CYS A 231 10.52 -1.87 -6.84
CA CYS A 231 11.69 -2.39 -7.54
C CYS A 231 12.54 -3.30 -6.64
N TYR A 232 12.80 -2.88 -5.41
CA TYR A 232 13.56 -3.66 -4.43
C TYR A 232 12.90 -5.02 -4.17
N ILE A 233 11.60 -5.04 -3.83
CA ILE A 233 10.87 -6.28 -3.53
C ILE A 233 10.80 -7.21 -4.73
N CYS A 234 10.68 -6.67 -5.94
CA CYS A 234 10.74 -7.45 -7.18
C CYS A 234 12.14 -8.07 -7.40
N LEU A 235 13.22 -7.33 -7.14
CA LEU A 235 14.60 -7.81 -7.28
C LEU A 235 14.94 -8.94 -6.31
N PHE A 236 14.40 -8.89 -5.08
CA PHE A 236 14.61 -9.91 -4.05
C PHE A 236 13.57 -11.06 -4.09
N ASP A 237 12.70 -11.09 -5.11
CA ASP A 237 11.67 -12.14 -5.32
C ASP A 237 10.74 -12.35 -4.11
N ILE A 238 10.40 -11.27 -3.40
CA ILE A 238 9.52 -11.31 -2.23
C ILE A 238 8.06 -11.17 -2.67
N GLY A 239 7.28 -12.23 -2.45
CA GLY A 239 5.88 -12.27 -2.87
C GLY A 239 5.74 -12.35 -4.40
N TYR A 240 4.58 -11.93 -4.93
CA TYR A 240 4.36 -11.86 -6.37
C TYR A 240 3.17 -10.96 -6.73
N ALA A 241 3.41 -9.92 -7.53
CA ALA A 241 2.37 -9.06 -8.12
C ALA A 241 2.49 -8.87 -9.64
N GLY A 242 3.29 -9.69 -10.32
CA GLY A 242 3.40 -9.72 -11.77
C GLY A 242 4.44 -8.79 -12.39
N ASN A 243 5.02 -7.87 -11.62
CA ASN A 243 6.04 -6.89 -12.06
C ASN A 243 7.45 -7.52 -12.15
N ARG A 244 7.63 -8.60 -12.91
CA ARG A 244 8.93 -9.31 -12.97
C ARG A 244 10.01 -8.57 -13.77
N TYR A 245 9.60 -7.67 -14.67
CA TYR A 245 10.49 -6.93 -15.55
C TYR A 245 10.22 -5.43 -15.35
N PRO A 246 10.64 -4.84 -14.22
CA PRO A 246 10.53 -3.40 -14.02
C PRO A 246 11.37 -2.67 -15.07
N ASP A 247 10.96 -1.44 -15.40
CA ASP A 247 11.72 -0.60 -16.33
C ASP A 247 13.06 -0.20 -15.70
N GLU A 248 14.17 -0.35 -16.41
CA GLU A 248 15.50 0.02 -15.90
C GLU A 248 15.57 1.51 -15.56
N ASP A 249 14.86 2.34 -16.34
CA ASP A 249 14.79 3.79 -16.12
C ASP A 249 14.01 4.15 -14.84
N GLN A 250 13.07 3.29 -14.42
CA GLN A 250 12.27 3.50 -13.20
C GLN A 250 13.14 3.44 -11.95
N LEU A 251 14.05 2.44 -11.87
CA LEU A 251 14.96 2.31 -10.73
C LEU A 251 15.91 3.50 -10.64
N ALA A 252 16.49 3.93 -11.77
CA ALA A 252 17.38 5.07 -11.82
C ALA A 252 16.69 6.36 -11.36
N THR A 253 15.48 6.62 -11.88
CA THR A 253 14.66 7.79 -11.52
C THR A 253 14.30 7.76 -10.02
N ALA A 254 13.91 6.61 -9.49
CA ALA A 254 13.55 6.49 -8.08
C ALA A 254 14.76 6.70 -7.14
N LEU A 255 15.94 6.19 -7.51
CA LEU A 255 17.20 6.45 -6.78
C LEU A 255 17.56 7.94 -6.82
N GLU A 256 17.43 8.61 -7.97
CA GLU A 256 17.70 10.04 -8.10
C GLU A 256 16.75 10.88 -7.24
N LEU A 257 15.44 10.63 -7.32
CA LEU A 257 14.42 11.40 -6.60
C LEU A 257 14.46 11.20 -5.09
N THR A 258 14.89 10.02 -4.63
CA THR A 258 15.06 9.75 -3.19
C THR A 258 16.44 10.20 -2.69
N GLY A 259 17.46 10.21 -3.55
CA GLY A 259 18.84 10.40 -3.14
C GLY A 259 19.45 9.21 -2.40
N LEU A 260 18.75 8.07 -2.35
CA LEU A 260 19.29 6.84 -1.78
C LEU A 260 20.24 6.16 -2.77
N SER A 261 21.30 5.54 -2.25
CA SER A 261 22.22 4.76 -3.06
C SER A 261 21.85 3.28 -3.07
N TRP A 262 22.24 2.56 -4.12
CA TRP A 262 22.10 1.09 -4.17
C TRP A 262 22.79 0.41 -2.97
N GLN A 263 23.94 0.93 -2.54
CA GLN A 263 24.68 0.42 -1.38
C GLN A 263 23.88 0.56 -0.09
N THR A 264 23.20 1.70 0.09
CA THR A 264 22.32 1.95 1.24
C THR A 264 21.17 0.96 1.27
N ILE A 265 20.44 0.81 0.16
CA ILE A 265 19.24 -0.05 0.14
C ILE A 265 19.58 -1.54 0.19
N SER A 266 20.64 -1.98 -0.51
CA SER A 266 21.08 -3.38 -0.47
C SER A 266 21.57 -3.82 0.91
N GLY A 267 22.13 -2.89 1.70
CA GLY A 267 22.51 -3.14 3.10
C GLY A 267 21.32 -3.27 4.06
N MET A 268 20.07 -3.07 3.61
CA MET A 268 18.87 -3.18 4.43
C MET A 268 18.18 -4.55 4.33
N SER A 269 18.71 -5.52 3.58
CA SER A 269 18.07 -6.82 3.34
C SER A 269 17.57 -7.51 4.59
N ASP A 270 18.44 -7.64 5.59
CA ASP A 270 18.13 -8.39 6.81
C ASP A 270 17.03 -7.68 7.62
N ALA A 271 17.08 -6.35 7.68
CA ALA A 271 16.07 -5.54 8.35
C ALA A 271 14.72 -5.61 7.63
N VAL A 272 14.73 -5.60 6.30
CA VAL A 272 13.52 -5.76 5.48
C VAL A 272 12.89 -7.13 5.73
N GLU A 273 13.66 -8.21 5.64
CA GLU A 273 13.15 -9.57 5.88
C GLU A 273 12.54 -9.73 7.28
N GLU A 274 13.22 -9.22 8.31
CA GLU A 274 12.72 -9.28 9.69
C GLU A 274 11.39 -8.51 9.85
N GLU A 275 11.30 -7.30 9.31
CA GLU A 275 10.11 -6.46 9.42
C GLU A 275 8.94 -6.99 8.58
N ILE A 276 9.20 -7.61 7.43
CA ILE A 276 8.17 -8.30 6.64
C ILE A 276 7.56 -9.44 7.45
N HIS A 277 8.40 -10.28 8.06
CA HIS A 277 7.91 -11.39 8.87
C HIS A 277 7.03 -10.91 10.04
N LYS A 278 7.42 -9.81 10.71
CA LYS A 278 6.60 -9.18 11.75
C LYS A 278 5.27 -8.67 11.19
N ALA A 279 5.28 -8.04 10.02
CA ALA A 279 4.09 -7.48 9.39
C ALA A 279 3.09 -8.56 8.94
N GLU A 280 3.55 -9.67 8.37
CA GLU A 280 2.71 -10.81 7.99
C GLU A 280 1.98 -11.40 9.20
N ILE A 281 2.72 -11.65 10.30
CA ILE A 281 2.14 -12.10 11.59
C ILE A 281 1.16 -11.06 12.14
N PHE A 282 1.46 -9.77 11.97
CA PHE A 282 0.61 -8.70 12.46
C PHE A 282 -0.73 -8.66 11.72
N LEU A 283 -0.69 -8.72 10.39
CA LEU A 283 -1.82 -8.62 9.47
C LEU A 283 -2.57 -9.94 9.26
N GLN A 284 -2.05 -11.06 9.78
CA GLN A 284 -2.63 -12.40 9.66
C GLN A 284 -2.75 -12.89 8.20
N VAL A 285 -1.74 -12.61 7.37
CA VAL A 285 -1.74 -12.96 5.94
C VAL A 285 -0.78 -14.10 5.64
#